data_AF-A0A5E6NHE4-F1
#
_entry.id   AF-A0A5E6NHE4-F1
#
_cell.length_a   1.000
_cell.length_b   1.000
_cell.length_c   1.000
_cell.angle_alpha   90.00
_cell.angle_beta   90.00
_cell.angle_gamma   90.00
#
_symmetry.space_group_name_H-M   'P 1'
#
loop_
_entity.id
_entity.type
_entity.pdbx_description
1 polymer ?
#
loop_
_entity_poly.entity_id
_entity_poly.type
_entity_poly.pdbx_seq_one_letter_code
_entity_poly.pdbx_strand_id
1 'polypeptide(L)' 'MVFILPISLLITYYGFDFAYLAFEIGEKSGDPGGLYYRFIIKSIIPLSFILVIISGVIFAKNHYIRAFK' A
#
# COMPACT_ATOMS: atom_id res chain seq x y z
N MET A 1 7.85 11.97 9.08
CA MET A 1 8.13 11.65 7.66
C MET A 1 9.41 10.84 7.48
N VAL A 2 10.50 11.15 8.19
CA VAL A 2 11.80 10.45 8.05
C VAL A 2 11.72 8.92 8.19
N PHE A 3 10.87 8.39 9.09
CA PHE A 3 10.68 6.93 9.24
C PHE A 3 9.54 6.37 8.37
N ILE A 4 8.44 7.11 8.28
CA ILE A 4 7.23 6.66 7.57
C ILE A 4 7.50 6.54 6.07
N LEU A 5 8.13 7.54 5.46
CA LEU A 5 8.33 7.60 4.01
C LEU A 5 9.15 6.42 3.45
N PRO A 6 10.35 6.09 3.98
CA PRO A 6 11.13 4.96 3.46
C PRO A 6 10.44 3.62 3.70
N ILE A 7 9.78 3.43 4.85
CA ILE A 7 9.05 2.20 5.15
C ILE A 7 7.84 2.05 4.21
N SER A 8 7.07 3.12 4.00
CA SER A 8 5.92 3.11 3.11
C SER A 8 6.32 2.85 1.66
N LEU A 9 7.42 3.46 1.18
CA LEU A 9 7.94 3.20 -0.17
C LEU A 9 8.37 1.74 -0.35
N LEU A 10 9.06 1.18 0.64
CA LEU A 10 9.48 -0.22 0.64
C LEU A 10 8.27 -1.16 0.53
N ILE A 11 7.25 -0.92 1.35
CA ILE A 11 6.04 -1.75 1.37
C ILE A 11 5.21 -1.56 0.10
N THR A 12 5.11 -0.35 -0.43
CA THR A 12 4.46 -0.13 -1.73
C THR A 12 5.17 -0.91 -2.83
N TYR A 13 6.51 -0.85 -2.91
CA TYR A 13 7.29 -1.54 -3.94
C TYR A 13 7.09 -3.06 -3.88
N TYR A 14 7.40 -3.69 -2.75
CA TYR A 14 7.23 -5.14 -2.61
C TYR A 14 5.76 -5.58 -2.57
N GLY A 15 4.86 -4.71 -2.13
CA GLY A 15 3.43 -4.95 -2.11
C GLY A 15 2.84 -5.07 -3.52
N PHE A 16 3.38 -4.35 -4.50
CA PHE A 16 2.98 -4.51 -5.90
C PHE A 16 3.35 -5.90 -6.43
N ASP A 17 4.61 -6.32 -6.26
CA ASP A 17 5.04 -7.65 -6.70
C ASP A 17 4.27 -8.77 -5.98
N PHE A 18 4.02 -8.61 -4.69
CA PHE A 18 3.23 -9.55 -3.90
C PHE A 18 1.79 -9.71 -4.41
N ALA A 19 1.15 -8.60 -4.78
CA ALA A 19 -0.20 -8.62 -5.34
C ALA A 19 -0.22 -9.14 -6.79
N TYR A 20 0.78 -8.75 -7.59
CA TYR A 20 0.92 -9.18 -8.98
C TYR A 20 1.16 -10.68 -9.08
N LEU A 21 2.05 -11.24 -8.25
CA LEU A 21 2.30 -12.68 -8.22
C LEU A 21 1.03 -13.46 -7.88
N ALA A 22 0.22 -12.96 -6.93
CA ALA A 22 -1.05 -13.58 -6.59
C ALA A 22 -2.08 -13.54 -7.74
N PHE A 23 -2.01 -12.52 -8.60
CA PHE A 23 -2.79 -12.45 -9.82
C PHE A 23 -2.26 -13.43 -10.87
N GLU A 24 -0.95 -13.47 -11.10
CA GLU A 24 -0.30 -14.33 -12.09
C GLU A 24 -0.55 -15.83 -11.83
N ILE A 25 -0.47 -16.26 -10.57
CA ILE A 25 -0.70 -17.67 -10.20
C ILE A 25 -2.20 -18.00 -10.00
N GLY A 26 -3.09 -17.02 -10.17
CA GLY A 26 -4.53 -17.20 -9.94
C GLY A 26 -4.84 -17.65 -8.50
N GLU A 27 -4.21 -17.01 -7.52
CA GLU A 27 -4.25 -17.45 -6.13
C GLU A 27 -5.68 -17.43 -5.55
N LYS A 28 -6.14 -18.60 -5.10
CA LYS A 28 -7.48 -18.84 -4.57
C LYS A 28 -7.44 -19.68 -3.29
N SER A 29 -8.51 -19.62 -2.50
CA SER A 29 -8.67 -20.55 -1.37
C SER A 29 -8.94 -21.98 -1.83
N GLY A 30 -8.38 -22.94 -1.08
CA GLY A 30 -8.67 -24.37 -1.25
C GLY A 30 -9.98 -24.81 -0.59
N ASP A 31 -10.55 -23.96 0.28
CA ASP A 31 -11.77 -24.28 1.01
C ASP A 31 -13.02 -24.17 0.11
N PRO A 32 -14.02 -25.06 0.29
CA PRO A 32 -15.30 -24.93 -0.40
C PRO A 32 -15.94 -23.56 -0.12
N GLY A 33 -16.09 -22.74 -1.16
CA GLY A 33 -16.65 -21.39 -1.04
C GLY A 33 -15.66 -20.30 -0.58
N GLY A 34 -14.37 -20.59 -0.51
CA GLY A 34 -13.36 -19.60 -0.10
C GLY A 34 -13.07 -18.52 -1.16
N LEU A 35 -12.22 -17.57 -0.80
CA LEU A 35 -11.93 -16.40 -1.64
C LEU A 35 -11.23 -16.77 -2.96
N TYR A 36 -11.89 -16.47 -4.08
CA TYR A 36 -11.38 -16.77 -5.42
C TYR A 36 -10.32 -15.80 -5.94
N TYR A 37 -10.36 -14.53 -5.51
CA TYR A 37 -9.50 -13.47 -6.04
C TYR A 37 -8.64 -12.87 -4.92
N ARG A 38 -7.68 -13.64 -4.40
CA ARG A 38 -6.83 -13.18 -3.29
C ARG A 38 -5.97 -11.98 -3.66
N PHE A 39 -5.64 -11.81 -4.95
CA PHE A 39 -4.93 -10.65 -5.46
C PHE A 39 -5.63 -9.34 -5.09
N ILE A 40 -6.98 -9.29 -5.04
CA ILE A 40 -7.72 -8.07 -4.68
C ILE A 40 -7.36 -7.63 -3.26
N ILE A 41 -7.36 -8.57 -2.31
CA ILE A 41 -7.01 -8.28 -0.92
C ILE A 41 -5.53 -7.92 -0.81
N LYS A 42 -4.66 -8.64 -1.51
CA LYS A 42 -3.22 -8.36 -1.49
C LYS A 42 -2.89 -6.99 -2.10
N SER A 43 -3.61 -6.55 -3.13
CA SER A 43 -3.50 -5.20 -3.74
C SER A 43 -3.89 -4.07 -2.79
N ILE A 44 -4.67 -4.34 -1.74
CA ILE A 44 -4.98 -3.32 -0.72
C ILE A 44 -3.71 -2.89 0.02
N ILE A 45 -2.71 -3.77 0.15
CA ILE A 45 -1.44 -3.46 0.81
C ILE A 45 -0.71 -2.31 0.09
N PRO A 46 -0.27 -2.44 -1.18
CA PRO A 46 0.42 -1.34 -1.86
C PRO A 46 -0.47 -0.10 -1.98
N LEU A 47 -1.78 -0.26 -2.20
CA LEU A 47 -2.73 0.86 -2.29
C LEU A 47 -2.79 1.66 -0.99
N SER A 48 -2.87 0.99 0.16
CA SER A 48 -2.93 1.64 1.47
C SER A 48 -1.67 2.44 1.75
N PHE A 49 -0.50 1.89 1.40
CA PHE A 49 0.77 2.59 1.60
C PHE A 49 1.00 3.75 0.64
N ILE A 50 0.45 3.70 -0.58
CA ILE A 50 0.39 4.88 -1.46
C ILE A 50 -0.43 6.00 -0.81
N LEU A 51 -1.60 5.67 -0.24
CA LEU A 51 -2.42 6.66 0.48
C LEU A 51 -1.69 7.23 1.71
N VAL A 52 -0.93 6.41 2.43
CA VAL A 52 -0.08 6.87 3.55
C VAL A 52 0.98 7.86 3.07
N ILE A 53 1.65 7.60 1.94
CA ILE A 53 2.63 8.51 1.35
C ILE A 53 1.96 9.85 1.00
N ILE A 54 0.82 9.81 0.31
CA ILE A 54 0.07 11.03 -0.08
C ILE A 54 -0.35 11.82 1.16
N SER A 55 -0.95 11.15 2.15
CA SER A 55 -1.37 11.76 3.42
C SER A 55 -0.19 12.39 4.16
N GLY A 56 0.94 11.68 4.22
CA GLY A 56 2.16 12.16 4.86
C GLY A 56 2.74 13.42 4.20
N VAL A 57 2.75 13.46 2.86
CA VAL A 57 3.18 14.64 2.09
C VAL A 57 2.26 15.84 2.35
N ILE A 58 0.94 15.63 2.33
CA ILE A 58 -0.04 16.68 2.63
C ILE A 58 0.16 17.22 4.04
N PHE A 59 0.31 16.33 5.03
CA PHE A 59 0.53 16.72 6.42
C PHE A 59 1.82 17.55 6.58
N ALA A 60 2.93 17.10 5.99
CA ALA A 60 4.20 17.81 6.05
C ALA A 60 4.12 19.20 5.40
N LYS A 61 3.49 19.28 4.22
CA LYS A 61 3.27 20.55 3.50
C LYS A 61 2.42 21.52 4.34
N ASN A 62 1.32 21.03 4.92
CA ASN A 62 0.43 21.85 5.75
C ASN A 62 1.14 22.38 7.00
N HIS A 63 1.97 21.55 7.64
CA HIS A 63 2.75 21.99 8.80
C HIS A 63 3.81 23.03 8.40
N TYR A 64 4.53 22.82 7.29
CA TYR A 64 5.50 23.78 6.78
C TYR A 64 4.82 25.15 6.52
N ILE A 65 3.70 25.18 5.80
CA ILE A 65 2.98 26.42 5.51
C ILE A 65 2.54 27.16 6.79
N ARG A 66 2.10 26.43 7.81
CA ARG A 66 1.71 27.03 9.11
C ARG A 66 2.89 27.55 9.93
N ALA A 67 4.11 27.03 9.73
CA ALA A 67 5.28 27.47 10.48
C ALA A 67 5.88 28.78 9.94
N PHE A 68 5.64 29.10 8.66
CA PHE A 68 6.14 30.29 7.98
C PHE A 68 5.05 31.36 7.74
N LYS A 69 3.85 31.14 8.25
CA LYS A 69 2.76 32.10 8.27
C LYS A 69 2.56 32.60 9.70
#